data_AF-A0A318NB81-F1
#
_entry.id   AF-A0A318NB81-F1
#
_cell.length_a   1.000
_cell.length_b   1.000
_cell.length_c   1.000
_cell.angle_alpha   90.00
_cell.angle_beta   90.00
_cell.angle_gamma   90.00
#
_symmetry.space_group_name_H-M   'P 1'
#
loop_
_entity.id
_entity.type
_entity.pdbx_description
1 polymer ?
#
loop_
_entity_poly.entity_id
_entity_poly.type
_entity_poly.pdbx_seq_one_letter_code
_entity_poly.pdbx_strand_id
1 'polypeptide(L)'
;MPREAVILDEKGVNTRATVKNVVELCTKQHFKSVIAISQYYHLPRIQLAFKQAGMPLKGQSAPRYNSWRDIFSLNREIVAYLFYWLKLK
;
A
#
# COMPACT_ATOMS: atom_id res chain seq x y z
N MET A 1 -16.84 -13.29 2.84
CA MET A 1 -16.71 -12.29 3.93
C MET A 1 -17.99 -11.49 4.02
N PRO A 2 -18.44 -11.08 5.22
CA PRO A 2 -19.61 -10.22 5.38
C PRO A 2 -19.37 -8.83 4.79
N ARG A 3 -20.41 -8.18 4.25
CA ARG A 3 -20.28 -6.91 3.51
C ARG A 3 -19.91 -5.75 4.43
N GLU A 4 -20.38 -5.80 5.67
CA GLU A 4 -20.18 -4.80 6.71
C GLU A 4 -18.72 -4.73 7.18
N ALA A 5 -17.95 -5.80 6.96
CA ALA A 5 -16.51 -5.84 7.22
C ALA A 5 -15.65 -5.28 6.07
N VAL A 6 -16.29 -4.85 4.97
CA VAL A 6 -15.60 -4.34 3.77
C VAL A 6 -15.92 -2.87 3.57
N ILE A 7 -14.90 -2.03 3.64
CA ILE A 7 -14.98 -0.62 3.29
C ILE A 7 -14.31 -0.44 1.93
N LEU A 8 -15.05 0.08 0.95
CA LEU A 8 -14.53 0.42 -0.36
C LEU A 8 -13.96 1.84 -0.37
N ASP A 9 -12.71 2.00 -0.77
CA ASP A 9 -12.08 3.30 -1.00
C ASP A 9 -11.93 3.58 -2.50
N GLU A 10 -12.86 4.35 -3.06
CA GLU A 10 -12.84 4.75 -4.47
C GLU A 10 -11.81 5.88 -4.77
N LYS A 11 -11.25 6.50 -3.72
CA LYS A 11 -10.29 7.63 -3.84
C LYS A 11 -8.84 7.20 -3.72
N GLY A 12 -8.58 5.90 -3.51
CA GLY A 12 -7.25 5.28 -3.45
C GLY A 12 -6.56 5.14 -4.81
N VAL A 13 -6.56 6.17 -5.65
CA VAL A 13 -6.08 6.11 -7.05
C VAL A 13 -4.58 5.84 -7.20
N ASN A 14 -3.80 5.99 -6.13
CA ASN A 14 -2.41 5.58 -6.06
C ASN A 14 -2.03 5.15 -4.63
N THR A 15 -0.81 4.62 -4.46
CA THR A 15 -0.33 4.12 -3.17
C THR A 15 -0.36 5.17 -2.07
N ARG A 16 0.09 6.41 -2.34
CA ARG A 16 0.11 7.49 -1.34
C ARG A 16 -1.30 7.92 -0.94
N ALA A 17 -2.24 8.00 -1.88
CA ALA A 17 -3.65 8.26 -1.61
C ALA A 17 -4.25 7.15 -0.74
N THR A 18 -3.98 5.89 -1.08
CA THR A 18 -4.42 4.73 -0.28
C THR A 18 -3.90 4.81 1.15
N VAL A 19 -2.61 5.05 1.34
CA VAL A 19 -2.02 5.15 2.70
C VAL A 19 -2.63 6.30 3.48
N LYS A 20 -2.80 7.47 2.86
CA LYS A 20 -3.42 8.63 3.51
C LYS A 20 -4.84 8.30 4.00
N ASN A 21 -5.67 7.73 3.13
CA ASN A 21 -7.05 7.38 3.44
C ASN A 21 -7.12 6.32 4.56
N VAL A 22 -6.24 5.32 4.52
CA VAL A 22 -6.18 4.28 5.55
C VAL A 22 -5.73 4.84 6.91
N VAL A 23 -4.75 5.74 6.95
CA VAL A 23 -4.29 6.37 8.20
C VAL A 23 -5.40 7.23 8.83
N GLU A 24 -6.13 8.00 8.00
CA GLU A 24 -7.30 8.76 8.46
C GLU A 24 -8.40 7.84 9.00
N LEU A 25 -8.68 6.73 8.30
CA LEU A 25 -9.65 5.73 8.75
C LEU A 25 -9.24 5.10 10.08
N CYS A 26 -7.98 4.69 10.21
CA CYS A 26 -7.46 4.09 11.45
C CYS A 26 -7.53 5.05 12.62
N THR A 27 -7.25 6.34 12.38
CA THR A 27 -7.38 7.39 13.40
C THR A 27 -8.83 7.54 13.86
N LYS A 28 -9.77 7.63 12.92
CA LYS A 28 -11.22 7.79 13.21
C LYS A 28 -11.82 6.58 13.93
N GLN A 29 -11.40 5.37 13.55
CA GLN A 29 -11.94 4.10 14.07
C GLN A 29 -11.10 3.50 15.21
N HIS A 30 -10.04 4.20 15.64
CA HIS A 30 -9.09 3.76 16.67
C HIS A 30 -8.39 2.42 16.38
N PHE A 31 -8.25 2.04 15.11
CA PHE A 31 -7.49 0.86 14.72
C PHE A 31 -6.00 1.02 15.06
N LYS A 32 -5.38 -0.06 15.56
CA LYS A 32 -4.01 -0.03 16.09
C LYS A 32 -2.95 -0.57 15.14
N SER A 33 -3.34 -1.31 14.11
CA SER A 33 -2.40 -1.96 13.20
C SER A 33 -3.02 -2.21 11.83
N VAL A 34 -2.17 -2.16 10.81
CA VAL A 34 -2.55 -2.43 9.42
C VAL A 34 -1.66 -3.54 8.86
N ILE A 35 -2.24 -4.44 8.07
CA ILE A 35 -1.53 -5.41 7.24
C ILE A 35 -1.78 -5.03 5.79
N ALA A 36 -0.72 -4.93 4.98
CA ALA A 36 -0.86 -4.68 3.55
C ALA A 36 -0.90 -5.99 2.77
N ILE A 37 -1.91 -6.15 1.91
CA ILE A 37 -2.01 -7.28 0.99
C ILE A 37 -1.99 -6.72 -0.42
N SER A 38 -0.99 -7.08 -1.20
CA SER A 38 -0.84 -6.61 -2.58
C SER A 38 0.04 -7.58 -3.38
N GLN A 39 0.25 -7.29 -4.66
CA GLN A 39 1.29 -7.96 -5.44
C GLN A 39 2.67 -7.68 -4.82
N TYR A 40 3.56 -8.67 -4.89
CA TYR A 40 4.84 -8.64 -4.17
C TYR A 40 5.68 -7.39 -4.49
N TYR A 41 5.62 -6.93 -5.74
CA TYR A 41 6.38 -5.76 -6.18
C TYR A 41 5.83 -4.44 -5.64
N HIS A 42 4.54 -4.34 -5.29
CA HIS A 42 3.98 -3.12 -4.71
C HIS A 42 4.27 -2.95 -3.22
N LEU A 43 4.56 -4.04 -2.52
CA LEU A 43 4.76 -4.06 -1.07
C LEU A 43 5.86 -3.10 -0.58
N PRO A 44 7.06 -3.02 -1.20
CA PRO A 44 8.09 -2.05 -0.79
C PRO A 44 7.61 -0.60 -0.82
N ARG A 45 6.91 -0.18 -1.88
CA ARG A 45 6.37 1.19 -2.00
C ARG A 45 5.28 1.46 -0.98
N ILE A 46 4.40 0.49 -0.73
CA ILE A 46 3.36 0.59 0.29
C ILE A 46 4.01 0.73 1.68
N GLN A 47 4.98 -0.12 2.00
CA GLN A 47 5.69 -0.07 3.27
C GLN A 47 6.39 1.27 3.50
N LEU A 48 7.05 1.81 2.46
CA LEU A 48 7.69 3.13 2.53
C LEU A 48 6.65 4.24 2.78
N ALA A 49 5.53 4.22 2.06
CA ALA A 49 4.48 5.21 2.22
C ALA A 49 3.87 5.18 3.64
N PHE A 50 3.60 3.99 4.19
CA PHE A 50 3.11 3.84 5.58
C PHE A 50 4.14 4.32 6.62
N LYS A 51 5.43 4.02 6.41
CA LYS A 51 6.52 4.55 7.26
C LYS A 51 6.56 6.08 7.21
N GLN A 52 6.45 6.69 6.01
CA GLN A 52 6.42 8.15 5.84
C GLN A 52 5.20 8.79 6.50
N ALA A 53 4.07 8.08 6.58
CA ALA A 53 2.85 8.54 7.25
C ALA A 53 2.86 8.32 8.77
N GLY A 54 3.93 7.77 9.35
CA GLY A 54 4.04 7.54 10.80
C GLY A 54 3.24 6.36 11.34
N MET A 55 2.69 5.50 10.46
CA MET A 55 1.91 4.32 10.83
C MET A 55 2.50 3.06 10.18
N PRO A 56 3.60 2.50 10.71
CA PRO A 56 4.24 1.33 10.12
C PRO A 56 3.29 0.12 10.09
N LEU A 57 3.39 -0.66 9.02
CA LEU A 57 2.63 -1.91 8.87
C LEU A 57 3.06 -2.95 9.90
N LYS A 58 2.11 -3.71 10.42
CA LYS A 58 2.36 -4.89 11.29
C LYS A 58 2.74 -6.13 10.49
N GLY A 59 2.34 -6.19 9.22
CA GLY A 59 2.62 -7.32 8.35
C GLY A 59 2.34 -7.01 6.89
N GLN A 60 2.82 -7.88 6.01
CA GLN A 60 2.62 -7.80 4.57
C GLN A 60 2.38 -9.20 4.02
N SER A 61 1.56 -9.31 2.98
CA SER A 61 1.33 -10.57 2.28
C SER A 61 1.18 -10.33 0.78
N ALA A 62 1.66 -11.30 0.00
CA ALA A 62 1.52 -11.34 -1.44
C ALA A 62 1.10 -12.75 -1.89
N PRO A 63 0.37 -12.87 -3.01
CA PRO A 63 0.09 -14.16 -3.60
C PRO A 63 1.39 -14.87 -4.01
N ARG A 64 1.41 -16.20 -3.96
CA ARG A 64 2.54 -17.03 -4.41
C ARG A 64 2.61 -17.22 -5.94
N TYR A 65 1.97 -16.32 -6.69
CA TYR A 65 1.87 -16.40 -8.13
C TYR A 65 2.70 -15.29 -8.75
N ASN A 66 3.68 -15.68 -9.57
CA ASN A 66 4.51 -14.75 -10.32
C ASN A 66 4.28 -15.03 -11.81
N SER A 67 4.02 -13.97 -12.57
CA SER A 67 3.88 -14.00 -14.02
C SER A 67 5.10 -13.33 -14.67
N TRP A 68 5.47 -13.77 -15.88
CA TRP A 68 6.48 -13.08 -16.69
C TRP A 68 6.14 -11.61 -16.96
N ARG A 69 4.84 -11.25 -16.91
CA ARG A 69 4.37 -9.87 -17.05
C ARG A 69 4.77 -8.99 -15.86
N ASP A 70 5.11 -9.57 -14.71
CA ASP A 70 5.48 -8.84 -13.50
C ASP A 70 6.83 -8.15 -13.65
N ILE A 71 7.70 -8.62 -14.56
CA ILE A 71 9.01 -8.01 -14.85
C ILE A 71 8.83 -6.56 -15.35
N PHE A 72 7.86 -6.32 -16.24
CA PHE A 72 7.55 -4.97 -16.71
C PHE A 72 6.99 -4.09 -15.60
N SER A 73 6.17 -4.67 -14.71
CA SER A 73 5.64 -3.96 -13.54
C SER A 73 6.73 -3.63 -12.51
N LEU A 74 7.75 -4.49 -12.38
CA LEU A 74 8.87 -4.31 -11.46
C LEU A 74 9.71 -3.09 -11.83
N ASN A 75 10.02 -2.91 -13.11
CA ASN A 75 10.81 -1.77 -13.60
C ASN A 75 10.11 -0.43 -13.33
N ARG A 76 8.80 -0.35 -13.59
CA ARG A 76 7.99 0.83 -13.24
C ARG A 76 8.00 1.08 -11.74
N GLU A 77 7.94 0.02 -10.94
CA GLU A 77 7.91 0.15 -9.49
C GLU A 77 9.24 0.66 -8.92
N ILE A 78 10.38 0.27 -9.49
CA ILE A 78 11.70 0.81 -9.09
C ILE A 78 11.73 2.32 -9.29
N VAL A 79 11.27 2.81 -10.44
CA VAL A 79 11.18 4.25 -10.71
C VAL A 79 10.21 4.92 -9.72
N ALA A 80 9.01 4.38 -9.54
CA ALA A 80 8.04 4.93 -8.60
C ALA A 80 8.54 4.95 -7.15
N TYR A 81 9.31 3.94 -6.74
CA TYR A 81 9.93 3.88 -5.42
C TYR A 81 10.96 5.00 -5.22
N LEU A 82 11.81 5.27 -6.23
CA LEU A 82 12.77 6.37 -6.20
C LEU A 82 12.07 7.73 -6.07
N PHE A 83 10.98 7.96 -6.81
CA PHE A 83 10.17 9.19 -6.69
C PHE A 83 9.60 9.34 -5.27
N TYR A 84 9.12 8.25 -4.66
CA TYR A 84 8.60 8.27 -3.29
C TYR A 84 9.70 8.55 -2.26
N TRP A 85 10.89 7.96 -2.45
CA TRP A 85 12.05 8.18 -1.59
C TRP A 85 12.51 9.65 -1.65
N LEU A 86 12.54 10.23 -2.85
CA LEU A 86 12.87 11.65 -3.08
C LEU A 86 11.74 12.62 -2.69
N LYS A 87 10.59 12.12 -2.20
CA LYS A 87 9.38 12.91 -1.91
C LYS A 87 8.86 13.74 -3.10
N LEU A 88 9.20 13.34 -4.32
CA LEU A 88 8.65 13.94 -5.53
C LEU A 88 7.17 13.55 -5.63
N LYS A 89 6.32 14.54 -5.96
CA LYS A 89 4.87 14.38 -6.04
C LYS A 89 4.46 13.66 -7.31
#